data_AF-A0A8J1IQA6-F1
#
_entry.id   AF-A0A8J1IQA6-F1
#
_cell.length_a   1.000
_cell.length_b   1.000
_cell.length_c   1.000
_cell.angle_alpha   90.00
_cell.angle_beta   90.00
_cell.angle_gamma   90.00
#
_symmetry.space_group_name_H-M   'P 1'
#
loop_
_entity.id
_entity.type
_entity.pdbx_description
1 polymer ?
#
loop_
_entity_poly.entity_id
_entity_poly.type
_entity_poly.pdbx_seq_one_letter_code
_entity_poly.pdbx_strand_id
1 'polypeptide(L)'
;MLSVALLLFSLSIPAVYCGSHSLQYRIALVSVPGYDVPQYSVVMYIDGLQYGRYNSDTQCAQALAPSLNALSEHIENQTKYAQEYEVWQRHRLNFLMGFFNKSKGDTHIYQRKCACELHEDGTIGGYEEIAFDGKEFFIFDKERVVYVPVTQEAVMVSHLWNIRYDPTDSKVYVENDCIENLKLYLPIISTDLEKKVPPKVKVSSSESESGTKLHCRVYGFYPRDVEVKWIKNGRDEIHSEEAAQILPNPDGTYQIRVSVGVTPEEGATYSCHIDHSSLETPLVVPFEPSKRSILYIIIPVSAALLLLLLLFLRAQQFKKGDPFVLLAFERETQSEQPVPIV
;
A
#
# COMPACT_ATOMS: atom_id res chain seq x y z
N MET A 1 23.59 -15.47 -60.77
CA MET A 1 23.10 -16.65 -60.03
C MET A 1 24.15 -16.94 -58.95
N LEU A 2 23.95 -16.85 -57.64
CA LEU A 2 22.79 -16.73 -56.75
C LEU A 2 23.23 -15.78 -55.62
N SER A 3 22.37 -14.84 -55.23
CA SER A 3 22.56 -14.02 -54.02
C SER A 3 22.00 -14.82 -52.84
N VAL A 4 22.83 -15.16 -51.85
CA VAL A 4 22.40 -15.85 -50.63
C VAL A 4 22.07 -14.79 -49.58
N ALA A 5 20.79 -14.46 -49.45
CA ALA A 5 20.27 -13.66 -48.36
C ALA A 5 20.16 -14.56 -47.11
N LEU A 6 21.03 -14.35 -46.13
CA LEU A 6 20.88 -14.91 -44.79
C LEU A 6 19.79 -14.13 -44.05
N LEU A 7 18.59 -14.71 -43.99
CA LEU A 7 17.53 -14.29 -43.06
C LEU A 7 17.95 -14.72 -41.65
N LEU A 8 18.44 -13.76 -40.86
CA LEU A 8 18.56 -13.92 -39.41
C LEU A 8 17.13 -13.94 -38.83
N PHE A 9 16.55 -15.12 -38.67
CA PHE A 9 15.43 -15.31 -37.77
C PHE A 9 15.95 -15.04 -36.35
N SER A 10 15.64 -13.86 -35.82
CA SER A 10 15.69 -13.62 -34.38
C SER A 10 14.68 -14.58 -33.74
N LEU A 11 15.18 -15.72 -33.25
CA LEU A 11 14.49 -16.49 -32.24
C LEU A 11 14.39 -15.60 -31.01
N SER A 12 13.29 -14.86 -30.92
CA SER A 12 12.79 -14.35 -29.65
C SER A 12 12.64 -15.59 -28.78
N ILE A 13 13.58 -15.83 -27.88
CA ILE A 13 13.35 -16.73 -26.76
C ILE A 13 12.13 -16.09 -26.07
N PRO A 14 10.93 -16.71 -26.08
CA PRO A 14 9.90 -16.23 -25.20
C PRO A 14 10.54 -16.28 -23.82
N ALA A 15 10.59 -15.13 -23.13
CA ALA A 15 10.93 -15.11 -21.72
C ALA A 15 10.06 -16.22 -21.10
N VAL A 16 10.70 -17.29 -20.65
CA VAL A 16 10.05 -18.28 -19.82
C VAL A 16 9.60 -17.46 -18.64
N TYR A 17 8.30 -17.17 -18.60
CA TYR A 17 7.67 -16.67 -17.39
C TYR A 17 7.96 -17.79 -16.40
N CYS A 18 8.91 -17.58 -15.49
CA CYS A 18 9.16 -18.56 -14.44
C CYS A 18 8.03 -18.38 -13.44
N GLY A 19 6.82 -18.78 -13.84
CA GLY A 19 5.64 -18.68 -13.00
C GLY A 19 5.74 -19.72 -11.91
N SER A 20 5.57 -19.30 -10.66
CA SER A 20 5.27 -20.20 -9.56
C SER A 20 4.05 -19.64 -8.84
N HIS A 21 3.13 -20.52 -8.50
CA HIS A 21 2.00 -20.15 -7.66
C HIS A 21 2.28 -20.51 -6.21
N SER A 22 1.84 -19.68 -5.28
CA SER A 22 2.11 -19.82 -3.86
C SER A 22 0.82 -19.72 -3.05
N LEU A 23 0.68 -20.60 -2.06
CA LEU A 23 -0.34 -20.50 -1.02
C LEU A 23 0.37 -20.26 0.30
N GLN A 24 0.06 -19.14 0.96
CA GLN A 24 0.73 -18.70 2.17
C GLN A 24 -0.26 -18.40 3.30
N TYR A 25 0.11 -18.81 4.51
CA TYR A 25 -0.58 -18.52 5.75
C TYR A 25 0.34 -17.76 6.69
N ARG A 26 -0.14 -16.64 7.25
CA ARG A 26 0.53 -15.89 8.30
C ARG A 26 -0.28 -16.00 9.57
N ILE A 27 0.32 -16.60 10.58
CA ILE A 27 -0.32 -16.95 11.83
C ILE A 27 0.30 -16.11 12.94
N ALA A 28 -0.54 -15.55 13.81
CA ALA A 28 -0.12 -14.90 15.04
C ALA A 28 -0.94 -15.41 16.22
N LEU A 29 -0.25 -15.71 17.32
CA LEU A 29 -0.83 -16.09 18.60
C LEU A 29 -0.25 -15.20 19.70
N VAL A 30 -1.13 -14.60 20.50
CA VAL A 30 -0.79 -13.66 21.57
C VAL A 30 -1.11 -14.31 22.92
N SER A 31 -0.17 -14.33 23.87
CA SER A 31 -0.40 -14.96 25.20
C SER A 31 -1.51 -14.25 25.97
N VAL A 32 -1.39 -12.93 26.09
CA VAL A 32 -2.32 -12.02 26.77
C VAL A 32 -2.74 -10.96 25.76
N PRO A 33 -3.92 -11.10 25.12
CA PRO A 33 -4.37 -10.15 24.10
C PRO A 33 -4.69 -8.78 24.72
N GLY A 34 -4.36 -7.72 23.97
CA GLY A 34 -4.82 -6.37 24.27
C GLY A 34 -6.29 -6.17 23.87
N TYR A 35 -6.81 -4.96 24.08
CA TYR A 35 -8.15 -4.59 23.63
C TYR A 35 -8.24 -4.70 22.09
N ASP A 36 -9.31 -5.33 21.59
CA ASP A 36 -9.58 -5.59 20.16
C ASP A 36 -8.48 -6.34 19.38
N VAL A 37 -7.61 -7.07 20.10
CA VAL A 37 -6.62 -7.96 19.47
C VAL A 37 -7.05 -9.41 19.70
N PRO A 38 -7.36 -10.18 18.64
CA PRO A 38 -7.71 -11.58 18.82
C PRO A 38 -6.50 -12.35 19.35
N GLN A 39 -6.76 -13.35 20.20
CA GLN A 39 -5.69 -14.20 20.73
C GLN A 39 -4.99 -14.97 19.63
N TYR A 40 -5.74 -15.45 18.63
CA TYR A 40 -5.22 -16.18 17.48
C TYR A 40 -5.77 -15.59 16.19
N SER A 41 -4.90 -15.45 15.17
CA SER A 41 -5.31 -14.97 13.85
C SER A 41 -4.52 -15.64 12.74
N VAL A 42 -5.17 -15.80 11.59
CA VAL A 42 -4.57 -16.33 10.36
C VAL A 42 -4.94 -15.39 9.22
N VAL A 43 -3.94 -14.97 8.46
CA VAL A 43 -4.12 -14.22 7.20
C VAL A 43 -3.63 -15.09 6.05
N MET A 44 -4.43 -15.20 5.00
CA MET A 44 -4.26 -16.19 3.95
C MET A 44 -4.04 -15.49 2.60
N TYR A 45 -3.02 -15.93 1.86
CA TYR A 45 -2.57 -15.32 0.61
C TYR A 45 -2.43 -16.37 -0.49
N ILE A 46 -2.82 -16.01 -1.72
CA ILE A 46 -2.47 -16.71 -2.96
C ILE A 46 -1.73 -15.71 -3.84
N ASP A 47 -0.49 -15.98 -4.21
CA ASP A 47 0.36 -15.08 -5.02
C ASP A 47 0.40 -13.63 -4.51
N GLY A 48 0.36 -13.46 -3.19
CA GLY A 48 0.34 -12.15 -2.54
C GLY A 48 -1.02 -11.46 -2.49
N LEU A 49 -2.06 -11.99 -3.16
CA LEU A 49 -3.44 -11.57 -2.97
C LEU A 49 -3.98 -12.13 -1.66
N GLN A 50 -4.36 -11.24 -0.73
CA GLN A 50 -5.03 -11.66 0.50
C GLN A 50 -6.45 -12.13 0.19
N TYR A 51 -6.65 -13.45 0.19
CA TYR A 51 -7.95 -14.03 -0.18
C TYR A 51 -8.83 -14.35 1.03
N GLY A 52 -8.25 -14.42 2.23
CA GLY A 52 -9.00 -14.82 3.42
C GLY A 52 -8.35 -14.42 4.74
N ARG A 53 -9.15 -14.49 5.80
CA ARG A 53 -8.70 -14.29 7.19
C ARG A 53 -9.52 -15.13 8.16
N TYR A 54 -8.93 -15.47 9.29
CA TYR A 54 -9.58 -16.14 10.43
C TYR A 54 -9.10 -15.48 11.73
N ASN A 55 -9.95 -15.41 12.76
CA ASN A 55 -9.54 -15.05 14.11
C ASN A 55 -10.33 -15.80 15.20
N SER A 56 -9.76 -15.86 16.41
CA SER A 56 -10.33 -16.55 17.58
C SER A 56 -11.63 -15.94 18.10
N ASP A 57 -11.91 -14.67 17.79
CA ASP A 57 -13.08 -13.96 18.31
C ASP A 57 -14.34 -14.37 17.55
N THR A 58 -14.20 -14.49 16.22
CA THR A 58 -15.30 -14.91 15.33
C THR A 58 -15.30 -16.43 15.10
N GLN A 59 -14.16 -17.09 15.30
CA GLN A 59 -13.94 -18.52 15.05
C GLN A 59 -14.37 -18.96 13.66
N CYS A 60 -14.27 -18.07 12.67
CA CYS A 60 -14.77 -18.28 11.32
C CYS A 60 -13.78 -17.75 10.28
N ALA A 61 -13.52 -18.54 9.23
CA ALA A 61 -12.75 -18.07 8.08
C ALA A 61 -13.63 -17.23 7.17
N GLN A 62 -13.19 -16.02 6.85
CA GLN A 62 -13.87 -15.07 5.98
C GLN A 62 -13.14 -15.03 4.63
N ALA A 63 -13.86 -15.32 3.55
CA ALA A 63 -13.38 -15.08 2.20
C ALA A 63 -13.44 -13.58 1.87
N LEU A 64 -12.34 -13.04 1.37
CA LEU A 64 -12.19 -11.64 0.94
C LEU A 64 -12.22 -11.50 -0.58
N ALA A 65 -11.84 -12.55 -1.30
CA ALA A 65 -11.99 -12.63 -2.75
C ALA A 65 -13.42 -13.09 -3.11
N PRO A 66 -14.20 -12.30 -3.89
CA PRO A 66 -15.60 -12.62 -4.20
C PRO A 66 -15.78 -13.96 -4.93
N SER A 67 -14.82 -14.36 -5.76
CA SER A 67 -14.85 -15.63 -6.50
C SER A 67 -14.89 -16.87 -5.58
N LEU A 68 -14.26 -16.78 -4.41
CA LEU A 68 -14.18 -17.88 -3.45
C LEU A 68 -15.50 -18.15 -2.71
N ASN A 69 -16.53 -17.31 -2.88
CA ASN A 69 -17.87 -17.61 -2.36
C ASN A 69 -18.44 -18.93 -2.93
N ALA A 70 -17.96 -19.37 -4.09
CA ALA A 70 -18.32 -20.67 -4.67
C ALA A 70 -17.78 -21.89 -3.88
N LEU A 71 -16.86 -21.67 -2.93
CA LEU A 71 -16.21 -22.71 -2.13
C LEU A 71 -16.68 -22.73 -0.67
N SER A 72 -17.94 -22.37 -0.40
CA SER A 72 -18.45 -22.23 0.97
C SER A 72 -18.22 -23.47 1.85
N GLU A 73 -18.52 -24.68 1.35
CA GLU A 73 -18.32 -25.93 2.09
C GLU A 73 -16.83 -26.19 2.39
N HIS A 74 -15.96 -25.91 1.41
CA HIS A 74 -14.52 -26.04 1.61
C HIS A 74 -14.01 -25.03 2.65
N ILE A 75 -14.50 -23.78 2.62
CA ILE A 75 -14.16 -22.74 3.61
C ILE A 75 -14.63 -23.14 5.02
N GLU A 76 -15.79 -23.80 5.15
CA GLU A 76 -16.24 -24.35 6.44
C GLU A 76 -15.29 -25.44 6.95
N ASN A 77 -14.79 -26.31 6.08
CA ASN A 77 -13.78 -27.30 6.46
C ASN A 77 -12.45 -26.65 6.85
N GLN A 78 -11.98 -25.64 6.10
CA GLN A 78 -10.80 -24.86 6.48
C GLN A 78 -10.99 -24.12 7.82
N THR A 79 -12.22 -23.69 8.12
CA THR A 79 -12.55 -23.08 9.41
C THR A 79 -12.37 -24.08 10.56
N LYS A 80 -12.89 -25.30 10.43
CA LYS A 80 -12.71 -26.36 11.42
C LYS A 80 -11.23 -26.71 11.59
N TYR A 81 -10.49 -26.83 10.49
CA TYR A 81 -9.05 -27.05 10.52
C TYR A 81 -8.32 -25.92 11.29
N ALA A 82 -8.66 -24.66 11.03
CA ALA A 82 -8.06 -23.52 11.74
C ALA A 82 -8.35 -23.53 13.25
N GLN A 83 -9.55 -23.93 13.67
CA GLN A 83 -9.94 -24.08 15.07
C GLN A 83 -9.12 -25.18 15.77
N GLU A 84 -8.94 -26.35 15.12
CA GLU A 84 -8.11 -27.42 15.65
C GLU A 84 -6.63 -27.01 15.69
N TYR A 85 -6.16 -26.32 14.65
CA TYR A 85 -4.78 -25.85 14.54
C TYR A 85 -4.42 -24.80 15.59
N GLU A 86 -5.37 -23.96 16.00
CA GLU A 86 -5.21 -23.01 17.11
C GLU A 86 -4.72 -23.70 18.39
N VAL A 87 -5.28 -24.87 18.71
CA VAL A 87 -4.89 -25.65 19.91
C VAL A 87 -3.42 -26.06 19.82
N TRP A 88 -2.98 -26.54 18.65
CA TRP A 88 -1.58 -26.90 18.41
C TRP A 88 -0.64 -25.70 18.50
N GLN A 89 -1.02 -24.55 17.97
CA GLN A 89 -0.22 -23.32 18.09
C GLN A 89 -0.14 -22.84 19.54
N ARG A 90 -1.21 -23.01 20.34
CA ARG A 90 -1.20 -22.70 21.77
C ARG A 90 -0.22 -23.57 22.54
N HIS A 91 -0.14 -24.86 22.23
CA HIS A 91 0.88 -25.74 22.83
C HIS A 91 2.31 -25.31 22.47
N ARG A 92 2.53 -24.87 21.24
CA ARG A 92 3.82 -24.36 20.75
C ARG A 92 4.24 -23.06 21.44
N LEU A 93 3.33 -22.08 21.57
CA LEU A 93 3.57 -20.87 22.34
C LEU A 93 3.92 -21.18 23.80
N ASN A 94 3.15 -22.05 24.45
CA ASN A 94 3.38 -22.43 25.85
C ASN A 94 4.74 -23.13 26.05
N PHE A 95 5.18 -23.93 25.08
CA PHE A 95 6.52 -24.52 25.11
C PHE A 95 7.62 -23.46 25.09
N LEU A 96 7.53 -22.47 24.18
CA LEU A 96 8.52 -21.39 24.10
C LEU A 96 8.50 -20.52 25.36
N MET A 97 7.31 -20.18 25.87
CA MET A 97 7.18 -19.45 27.14
C MET A 97 7.84 -20.21 28.30
N GLY A 98 7.63 -21.53 28.40
CA GLY A 98 8.25 -22.36 29.42
C GLY A 98 9.77 -22.45 29.26
N PHE A 99 10.26 -22.65 28.04
CA PHE A 99 11.69 -22.75 27.76
C PHE A 99 12.44 -21.46 28.12
N PHE A 100 11.87 -20.30 27.79
CA PHE A 100 12.48 -18.99 28.06
C PHE A 100 12.08 -18.39 29.41
N ASN A 101 11.42 -19.16 30.29
CA ASN A 101 10.95 -18.70 31.60
C ASN A 101 10.16 -17.38 31.53
N LYS A 102 9.30 -17.24 30.51
CA LYS A 102 8.48 -16.05 30.31
C LYS A 102 7.38 -15.95 31.36
N SER A 103 7.05 -14.72 31.75
CA SER A 103 6.00 -14.48 32.72
C SER A 103 4.63 -14.68 32.07
N LYS A 104 3.65 -15.13 32.84
CA LYS A 104 2.26 -15.27 32.35
C LYS A 104 1.48 -13.96 32.33
N GLY A 105 2.00 -12.93 33.00
CA GLY A 105 1.38 -11.61 33.08
C GLY A 105 1.77 -10.69 31.92
N ASP A 106 2.89 -10.99 31.25
CA ASP A 106 3.36 -10.22 30.09
C ASP A 106 2.80 -10.76 28.78
N THR A 107 2.67 -9.86 27.80
CA THR A 107 2.27 -10.20 26.44
C THR A 107 3.47 -10.74 25.66
N HIS A 108 3.32 -11.96 25.18
CA HIS A 108 4.27 -12.65 24.30
C HIS A 108 3.58 -13.02 23.00
N ILE A 109 4.31 -12.97 21.90
CA ILE A 109 3.77 -13.19 20.56
C ILE A 109 4.51 -14.34 19.91
N TYR A 110 3.79 -15.37 19.51
CA TYR A 110 4.27 -16.42 18.63
C TYR A 110 3.75 -16.18 17.21
N GLN A 111 4.61 -16.27 16.23
CA GLN A 111 4.26 -16.06 14.83
C GLN A 111 4.78 -17.22 14.00
N ARG A 112 4.00 -17.63 13.00
CA ARG A 112 4.37 -18.68 12.05
C ARG A 112 3.95 -18.24 10.65
N LYS A 113 4.86 -18.36 9.69
CA LYS A 113 4.60 -18.12 8.28
C LYS A 113 4.85 -19.43 7.56
N CYS A 114 3.81 -19.99 6.94
CA CYS A 114 3.90 -21.23 6.16
C CYS A 114 3.55 -20.92 4.72
N ALA A 115 4.27 -21.50 3.76
CA ALA A 115 3.86 -21.47 2.37
C ALA A 115 4.26 -22.75 1.63
N CYS A 116 3.46 -23.13 0.65
CA CYS A 116 3.86 -24.05 -0.42
C CYS A 116 3.89 -23.30 -1.75
N GLU A 117 4.78 -23.74 -2.63
CA GLU A 117 4.97 -23.18 -3.96
C GLU A 117 4.86 -24.31 -4.99
N LEU A 118 4.06 -24.11 -6.03
CA LEU A 118 3.94 -25.01 -7.16
C LEU A 118 4.56 -24.32 -8.38
N HIS A 119 5.68 -24.86 -8.85
CA HIS A 119 6.37 -24.37 -10.04
C HIS A 119 5.78 -25.01 -11.31
N GLU A 120 5.97 -24.36 -12.46
CA GLU A 120 5.50 -24.85 -13.76
C GLU A 120 6.04 -26.23 -14.16
N ASP A 121 7.27 -26.57 -13.74
CA ASP A 121 7.87 -27.89 -13.97
C ASP A 121 7.30 -28.99 -13.04
N GLY A 122 6.34 -28.62 -12.18
CA GLY A 122 5.70 -29.49 -11.21
C GLY A 122 6.50 -29.66 -9.92
N THR A 123 7.66 -29.00 -9.77
CA THR A 123 8.40 -29.03 -8.51
C THR A 123 7.63 -28.30 -7.41
N ILE A 124 7.75 -28.82 -6.19
CA ILE A 124 7.08 -28.30 -5.01
C ILE A 124 8.11 -27.67 -4.09
N GLY A 125 8.03 -26.35 -4.01
CA GLY A 125 8.72 -25.56 -2.99
C GLY A 125 7.87 -25.44 -1.73
N GLY A 126 8.50 -24.96 -0.67
CA GLY A 126 7.78 -24.57 0.52
C GLY A 126 8.73 -24.19 1.63
N TYR A 127 8.26 -23.28 2.47
CA TYR A 127 9.03 -22.77 3.58
C TYR A 127 8.13 -22.53 4.77
N GLU A 128 8.74 -22.63 5.94
CA GLU A 128 8.12 -22.24 7.17
C GLU A 128 9.10 -21.48 8.05
N GLU A 129 8.65 -20.34 8.55
CA GLU A 129 9.39 -19.47 9.46
C GLU A 129 8.60 -19.35 10.77
N ILE A 130 9.29 -19.49 11.89
CA ILE A 130 8.72 -19.31 13.23
C ILE A 130 9.45 -18.17 13.92
N ALA A 131 8.69 -17.24 14.47
CA ALA A 131 9.19 -16.13 15.28
C ALA A 131 8.53 -16.09 16.66
N PHE A 132 9.26 -15.56 17.63
CA PHE A 132 8.81 -15.38 19.00
C PHE A 132 9.25 -14.01 19.53
N ASP A 133 8.30 -13.25 20.08
CA ASP A 133 8.46 -11.84 20.47
C ASP A 133 9.07 -10.98 19.34
N GLY A 134 8.64 -11.22 18.09
CA GLY A 134 9.09 -10.48 16.90
C GLY A 134 10.49 -10.83 16.39
N LYS A 135 11.18 -11.79 17.01
CA LYS A 135 12.47 -12.30 16.54
C LYS A 135 12.28 -13.63 15.83
N GLU A 136 12.86 -13.78 14.65
CA GLU A 136 12.87 -15.08 13.95
C GLU A 136 13.72 -16.10 14.72
N PHE A 137 13.21 -17.32 14.86
CA PHE A 137 13.79 -18.40 15.65
C PHE A 137 14.15 -19.60 14.80
N PHE A 138 13.19 -20.12 14.02
CA PHE A 138 13.35 -21.35 13.26
C PHE A 138 12.96 -21.14 11.80
N ILE A 139 13.71 -21.80 10.92
CA ILE A 139 13.33 -22.02 9.53
C ILE A 139 13.22 -23.52 9.30
N PHE A 140 12.15 -23.96 8.67
CA PHE A 140 11.99 -25.36 8.28
C PHE A 140 12.78 -25.67 7.01
N ASP A 141 13.76 -26.56 7.13
CA ASP A 141 14.45 -27.17 5.99
C ASP A 141 13.67 -28.41 5.54
N LYS A 142 12.89 -28.26 4.45
CA LYS A 142 12.04 -29.31 3.88
C LYS A 142 12.83 -30.53 3.39
N GLU A 143 14.06 -30.32 2.92
CA GLU A 143 14.89 -31.40 2.35
C GLU A 143 15.50 -32.24 3.46
N ARG A 144 16.00 -31.59 4.52
CA ARG A 144 16.52 -32.29 5.71
C ARG A 144 15.44 -32.69 6.71
N VAL A 145 14.21 -32.21 6.52
CA VAL A 145 13.06 -32.43 7.39
C VAL A 145 13.39 -32.04 8.83
N VAL A 146 13.80 -30.78 9.02
CA VAL A 146 14.24 -30.28 10.33
C VAL A 146 14.01 -28.78 10.48
N TYR A 147 13.65 -28.33 11.67
CA TYR A 147 13.66 -26.92 12.04
C TYR A 147 15.07 -26.48 12.43
N VAL A 148 15.66 -25.62 11.62
CA VAL A 148 17.02 -25.09 11.78
C VAL A 148 16.95 -23.78 12.60
N PRO A 149 17.81 -23.59 13.60
CA PRO A 149 17.87 -22.35 14.36
C PRO A 149 18.48 -21.21 13.53
N VAL A 150 17.88 -20.01 13.63
CA VAL A 150 18.40 -18.79 12.98
C VAL A 150 19.33 -18.00 13.91
N THR A 151 19.13 -18.12 15.23
CA THR A 151 19.91 -17.41 16.24
C THR A 151 20.64 -18.37 17.16
N GLN A 152 21.69 -17.88 17.83
CA GLN A 152 22.44 -18.68 18.81
C GLN A 152 21.55 -19.12 19.99
N GLU A 153 20.62 -18.26 20.42
CA GLU A 153 19.63 -18.56 21.46
C GLU A 153 18.69 -19.71 21.05
N ALA A 154 18.45 -19.87 19.74
CA ALA A 154 17.56 -20.89 19.19
C ALA A 154 18.17 -22.30 19.12
N VAL A 155 19.50 -22.45 19.26
CA VAL A 155 20.19 -23.75 19.03
C VAL A 155 19.73 -24.86 19.97
N MET A 156 19.59 -24.56 21.26
CA MET A 156 19.18 -25.57 22.24
C MET A 156 17.68 -25.88 22.12
N VAL A 157 16.85 -24.86 21.90
CA VAL A 157 15.40 -25.02 21.78
C VAL A 157 15.02 -25.73 20.48
N SER A 158 15.74 -25.53 19.37
CA SER A 158 15.47 -26.22 18.10
C SER A 158 15.64 -27.74 18.23
N HIS A 159 16.65 -28.20 18.98
CA HIS A 159 16.82 -29.63 19.24
C HIS A 159 15.60 -30.23 19.96
N LEU A 160 15.13 -29.58 21.04
CA LEU A 160 13.94 -30.03 21.78
C LEU A 160 12.66 -29.89 20.95
N TRP A 161 12.57 -28.84 20.13
CA TRP A 161 11.44 -28.59 19.23
C TRP A 161 11.28 -29.72 18.21
N ASN A 162 12.37 -30.10 17.54
CA ASN A 162 12.36 -31.18 16.55
C ASN A 162 12.00 -32.54 17.16
N ILE A 163 12.42 -32.81 18.41
CA ILE A 163 12.01 -34.04 19.12
C ILE A 163 10.52 -34.02 19.46
N ARG A 164 9.99 -32.86 19.85
CA ARG A 164 8.62 -32.74 20.38
C ARG A 164 7.55 -32.64 19.30
N TYR A 165 7.84 -31.97 18.18
CA TYR A 165 6.82 -31.52 17.22
C TYR A 165 6.99 -32.10 15.81
N ASP A 166 7.73 -33.22 15.68
CA ASP A 166 8.01 -33.98 14.45
C ASP A 166 7.90 -33.16 13.14
N PRO A 167 9.03 -32.70 12.56
CA PRO A 167 9.02 -31.93 11.32
C PRO A 167 8.39 -32.64 10.11
N THR A 168 8.18 -33.96 10.18
CA THR A 168 7.54 -34.75 9.11
C THR A 168 6.13 -34.24 8.79
N ASP A 169 5.34 -33.85 9.79
CA ASP A 169 4.00 -33.30 9.60
C ASP A 169 4.02 -32.03 8.73
N SER A 170 5.06 -31.22 8.88
CA SER A 170 5.22 -29.98 8.11
C SER A 170 5.57 -30.27 6.66
N LYS A 171 6.40 -31.30 6.41
CA LYS A 171 6.69 -31.79 5.05
C LYS A 171 5.43 -32.31 4.36
N VAL A 172 4.68 -33.18 5.04
CA VAL A 172 3.45 -33.78 4.50
C VAL A 172 2.44 -32.69 4.15
N TYR A 173 2.23 -31.72 5.04
CA TYR A 173 1.31 -30.61 4.79
C TYR A 173 1.73 -29.77 3.58
N VAL A 174 3.02 -29.41 3.48
CA VAL A 174 3.53 -28.59 2.36
C VAL A 174 3.43 -29.33 1.03
N GLU A 175 3.75 -30.64 1.00
CA GLU A 175 3.78 -31.41 -0.24
C GLU A 175 2.39 -31.90 -0.69
N ASN A 176 1.44 -32.04 0.24
CA ASN A 176 0.09 -32.55 -0.04
C ASN A 176 -0.99 -31.49 0.18
N ASP A 177 -1.48 -31.32 1.42
CA ASP A 177 -2.68 -30.52 1.73
C ASP A 177 -2.60 -29.10 1.19
N CYS A 178 -1.45 -28.45 1.35
CA CYS A 178 -1.24 -27.08 0.87
C CYS A 178 -1.31 -27.01 -0.66
N ILE A 179 -0.68 -27.97 -1.36
CA ILE A 179 -0.67 -28.02 -2.83
C ILE A 179 -2.04 -28.40 -3.40
N GLU A 180 -2.77 -29.30 -2.73
CA GLU A 180 -4.15 -29.65 -3.10
C GLU A 180 -5.08 -28.43 -2.97
N ASN A 181 -4.99 -27.69 -1.86
CA ASN A 181 -5.73 -26.44 -1.68
C ASN A 181 -5.33 -25.40 -2.73
N LEU A 182 -4.04 -25.24 -3.01
CA LEU A 182 -3.56 -24.31 -4.03
C LEU A 182 -4.15 -24.65 -5.42
N LYS A 183 -4.09 -25.91 -5.83
CA LYS A 183 -4.66 -26.39 -7.09
C LYS A 183 -6.18 -26.20 -7.16
N LEU A 184 -6.88 -26.35 -6.03
CA LEU A 184 -8.32 -26.10 -5.94
C LEU A 184 -8.65 -24.60 -6.12
N TYR A 185 -7.88 -23.71 -5.49
CA TYR A 185 -8.17 -22.27 -5.49
C TYR A 185 -7.80 -21.58 -6.80
N LEU A 186 -6.66 -21.92 -7.40
CA LEU A 186 -6.14 -21.25 -8.61
C LEU A 186 -7.17 -21.04 -9.74
N PRO A 187 -7.90 -22.07 -10.21
CA PRO A 187 -8.87 -21.86 -11.30
C PRO A 187 -9.99 -20.90 -10.92
N ILE A 188 -10.36 -20.84 -9.63
CA ILE A 188 -11.49 -20.05 -9.12
C ILE A 188 -11.08 -18.59 -8.93
N ILE A 189 -9.89 -18.36 -8.36
CA ILE A 189 -9.38 -17.02 -8.05
C ILE A 189 -8.61 -16.38 -9.20
N SER A 190 -8.38 -17.10 -10.30
CA SER A 190 -7.65 -16.63 -11.49
C SER A 190 -8.08 -15.23 -11.95
N THR A 191 -9.38 -14.96 -12.03
CA THR A 191 -9.92 -13.65 -12.43
C THR A 191 -9.56 -12.54 -11.43
N ASP A 192 -9.50 -12.84 -10.13
CA ASP A 192 -9.08 -11.87 -9.12
C ASP A 192 -7.57 -11.63 -9.14
N LEU A 193 -6.76 -12.66 -9.45
CA LEU A 193 -5.30 -12.55 -9.60
C LEU A 193 -4.91 -11.74 -10.84
N GLU A 194 -5.61 -11.97 -11.96
CA GLU A 194 -5.38 -11.27 -13.23
C GLU A 194 -5.95 -9.85 -13.26
N LYS A 195 -6.78 -9.48 -12.28
CA LYS A 195 -7.32 -8.13 -12.16
C LYS A 195 -6.18 -7.12 -12.15
N LYS A 196 -6.30 -6.08 -12.96
CA LYS A 196 -5.36 -4.95 -12.97
C LYS A 196 -6.11 -3.65 -12.74
N VAL A 197 -5.65 -2.86 -11.79
CA VAL A 197 -6.22 -1.55 -11.49
C VAL A 197 -5.14 -0.49 -11.74
N PRO A 198 -5.34 0.46 -12.66
CA PRO A 198 -4.35 1.46 -12.97
C PRO A 198 -4.17 2.50 -11.86
N PRO A 199 -2.94 2.96 -11.61
CA PRO A 199 -2.66 3.95 -10.59
C PRO A 199 -3.29 5.30 -10.90
N LYS A 200 -3.74 5.97 -9.84
CA LYS A 200 -3.99 7.41 -9.82
C LYS A 200 -2.76 8.10 -9.25
N VAL A 201 -2.42 9.26 -9.80
CA VAL A 201 -1.19 9.97 -9.43
C VAL A 201 -1.50 11.40 -9.05
N LYS A 202 -0.91 11.86 -7.94
CA LYS A 202 -0.92 13.25 -7.51
C LYS A 202 0.49 13.72 -7.26
N VAL A 203 0.91 14.71 -8.04
CA VAL A 203 2.20 15.39 -7.88
C VAL A 203 1.99 16.69 -7.10
N SER A 204 2.91 16.98 -6.17
CA SER A 204 2.88 18.21 -5.35
C SER A 204 4.28 18.59 -4.90
N SER A 205 4.45 19.81 -4.38
CA SER A 205 5.68 20.26 -3.73
C SER A 205 5.41 20.75 -2.31
N SER A 206 6.46 20.74 -1.49
CA SER A 206 6.52 21.46 -0.22
C SER A 206 7.82 22.26 -0.15
N GLU A 207 7.77 23.43 0.46
CA GLU A 207 8.95 24.24 0.73
C GLU A 207 9.38 24.07 2.19
N SER A 208 10.69 24.06 2.43
CA SER A 208 11.31 23.98 3.74
C SER A 208 12.62 24.76 3.76
N GLU A 209 13.20 24.99 4.94
CA GLU A 209 14.50 25.68 5.07
C GLU A 209 15.64 24.96 4.31
N SER A 210 15.54 23.64 4.12
CA SER A 210 16.49 22.83 3.37
C SER A 210 16.22 22.76 1.85
N GLY A 211 15.21 23.48 1.35
CA GLY A 211 14.89 23.56 -0.08
C GLY A 211 13.50 23.06 -0.45
N THR A 212 13.27 22.90 -1.76
CA THR A 212 12.01 22.41 -2.32
C THR A 212 12.01 20.89 -2.35
N LYS A 213 10.94 20.27 -1.87
CA LYS A 213 10.73 18.82 -1.95
C LYS A 213 9.56 18.52 -2.86
N LEU A 214 9.76 17.65 -3.84
CA LEU A 214 8.72 17.16 -4.72
C LEU A 214 8.15 15.85 -4.18
N HIS A 215 6.86 15.62 -4.38
CA HIS A 215 6.14 14.45 -3.91
C HIS A 215 5.31 13.86 -5.03
N CYS A 216 5.55 12.59 -5.34
CA CYS A 216 4.70 11.81 -6.22
C CYS A 216 3.92 10.79 -5.36
N ARG A 217 2.61 11.00 -5.24
CA ARG A 217 1.70 10.06 -4.57
C ARG A 217 1.01 9.22 -5.64
N VAL A 218 1.29 7.92 -5.64
CA VAL A 218 0.69 6.93 -6.54
C VAL A 218 -0.23 6.07 -5.69
N TYR A 219 -1.49 5.89 -6.08
CA TYR A 219 -2.49 5.24 -5.23
C TYR A 219 -3.60 4.58 -6.04
N GLY A 220 -4.27 3.60 -5.43
CA GLY A 220 -5.40 2.92 -6.03
C GLY A 220 -5.00 1.92 -7.12
N PHE A 221 -3.77 1.40 -7.08
CA PHE A 221 -3.27 0.43 -8.06
C PHE A 221 -3.25 -1.00 -7.51
N TYR A 222 -3.31 -1.95 -8.44
CA TYR A 222 -3.16 -3.38 -8.17
C TYR A 222 -2.67 -4.08 -9.46
N PRO A 223 -1.69 -5.01 -9.41
CA PRO A 223 -1.09 -5.67 -8.25
C PRO A 223 -0.13 -4.79 -7.41
N ARG A 224 0.47 -5.36 -6.36
CA ARG A 224 1.29 -4.62 -5.40
C ARG A 224 2.54 -3.98 -6.02
N ASP A 225 3.16 -4.65 -6.99
CA ASP A 225 4.46 -4.26 -7.51
C ASP A 225 4.34 -3.06 -8.46
N VAL A 226 5.08 -2.00 -8.15
CA VAL A 226 5.12 -0.74 -8.90
C VAL A 226 6.53 -0.15 -8.83
N GLU A 227 6.98 0.44 -9.92
CA GLU A 227 8.19 1.26 -9.94
C GLU A 227 7.82 2.74 -10.09
N VAL A 228 8.40 3.60 -9.24
CA VAL A 228 8.12 5.04 -9.24
C VAL A 228 9.43 5.81 -9.20
N LYS A 229 9.69 6.60 -10.25
CA LYS A 229 10.93 7.37 -10.44
C LYS A 229 10.65 8.85 -10.62
N TRP A 230 11.59 9.68 -10.19
CA TRP A 230 11.62 11.10 -10.52
C TRP A 230 12.66 11.34 -11.62
N ILE A 231 12.27 12.01 -12.69
CA ILE A 231 13.13 12.33 -13.82
C ILE A 231 13.25 13.84 -13.96
N LYS A 232 14.49 14.33 -14.05
CA LYS A 232 14.83 15.72 -14.39
C LYS A 232 15.16 15.83 -15.87
N ASN A 233 14.62 16.85 -16.53
CA ASN A 233 14.88 17.17 -17.94
C ASN A 233 14.69 15.98 -18.91
N GLY A 234 13.80 15.05 -18.56
CA GLY A 234 13.48 13.87 -19.36
C GLY A 234 14.55 12.76 -19.41
N ARG A 235 15.65 12.87 -18.64
CA ARG A 235 16.76 11.90 -18.70
C ARG A 235 17.39 11.53 -17.36
N ASP A 236 17.49 12.48 -16.43
CA ASP A 236 18.31 12.32 -15.24
C ASP A 236 17.43 11.80 -14.10
N GLU A 237 17.63 10.54 -13.68
CA GLU A 237 16.89 9.97 -12.54
C GLU A 237 17.36 10.60 -11.22
N ILE A 238 16.40 10.98 -10.39
CA ILE A 238 16.64 11.52 -9.04
C ILE A 238 16.23 10.45 -8.02
N HIS A 239 17.20 9.98 -7.26
CA HIS A 239 16.95 9.01 -6.20
C HIS A 239 16.37 9.70 -4.96
N SER A 240 15.45 9.01 -4.30
CA SER A 240 14.93 9.44 -3.01
C SER A 240 15.92 9.10 -1.90
N GLU A 241 16.13 10.02 -0.96
CA GLU A 241 16.84 9.75 0.29
C GLU A 241 15.96 8.95 1.28
N GLU A 242 14.64 8.92 1.06
CA GLU A 242 13.69 8.21 1.91
C GLU A 242 13.34 6.85 1.32
N ALA A 243 13.41 5.80 2.13
CA ALA A 243 12.91 4.49 1.75
C ALA A 243 11.38 4.55 1.59
N ALA A 244 10.91 4.54 0.34
CA ALA A 244 9.49 4.52 0.04
C ALA A 244 8.91 3.13 0.36
N GLN A 245 7.76 3.12 1.06
CA GLN A 245 7.04 1.89 1.38
C GLN A 245 5.71 1.84 0.64
N ILE A 246 5.38 0.67 0.09
CA ILE A 246 4.07 0.38 -0.49
C ILE A 246 3.12 0.00 0.63
N LEU A 247 2.07 0.78 0.82
CA LEU A 247 1.06 0.61 1.85
C LEU A 247 -0.23 0.04 1.25
N PRO A 248 -0.92 -0.89 1.93
CA PRO A 248 -2.21 -1.40 1.49
C PRO A 248 -3.35 -0.42 1.77
N ASN A 249 -4.41 -0.48 0.96
CA ASN A 249 -5.68 0.21 1.17
C ASN A 249 -6.78 -0.79 1.59
N PRO A 250 -7.84 -0.34 2.29
CA PRO A 250 -8.95 -1.21 2.70
C PRO A 250 -9.74 -1.85 1.54
N ASP A 251 -9.66 -1.28 0.34
CA ASP A 251 -10.32 -1.77 -0.88
C ASP A 251 -9.48 -2.83 -1.64
N GLY A 252 -8.35 -3.25 -1.08
CA GLY A 252 -7.44 -4.23 -1.67
C GLY A 252 -6.43 -3.65 -2.67
N THR A 253 -6.46 -2.33 -2.93
CA THR A 253 -5.45 -1.65 -3.74
C THR A 253 -4.26 -1.19 -2.90
N TYR A 254 -3.24 -0.62 -3.53
CA TYR A 254 -2.02 -0.15 -2.88
C TYR A 254 -1.77 1.36 -3.10
N GLN A 255 -0.89 1.92 -2.29
CA GLN A 255 -0.40 3.28 -2.43
C GLN A 255 1.09 3.39 -2.07
N ILE A 256 1.80 4.34 -2.68
CA ILE A 256 3.19 4.66 -2.41
C ILE A 256 3.41 6.18 -2.57
N ARG A 257 4.35 6.74 -1.80
CA ARG A 257 4.81 8.11 -1.96
C ARG A 257 6.32 8.13 -2.15
N VAL A 258 6.78 8.66 -3.28
CA VAL A 258 8.21 8.90 -3.55
C VAL A 258 8.47 10.40 -3.54
N SER A 259 9.41 10.82 -2.69
CA SER A 259 9.74 12.23 -2.49
C SER A 259 11.21 12.50 -2.74
N VAL A 260 11.53 13.59 -3.44
CA VAL A 260 12.91 13.98 -3.76
C VAL A 260 13.14 15.45 -3.39
N GLY A 261 14.30 15.74 -2.80
CA GLY A 261 14.78 17.11 -2.64
C GLY A 261 15.30 17.62 -3.98
N VAL A 262 14.95 18.85 -4.35
CA VAL A 262 15.43 19.49 -5.58
C VAL A 262 15.89 20.91 -5.31
N THR A 263 16.97 21.31 -5.97
CA THR A 263 17.37 22.72 -6.05
C THR A 263 16.70 23.32 -7.28
N PRO A 264 15.89 24.39 -7.15
CA PRO A 264 15.28 25.05 -8.29
C PRO A 264 16.37 25.54 -9.26
N GLU A 265 16.30 25.06 -10.50
CA GLU A 265 17.15 25.51 -11.60
C GLU A 265 16.26 26.11 -12.68
N GLU A 266 16.68 27.25 -13.22
CA GLU A 266 15.91 27.94 -14.25
C GLU A 266 15.79 27.08 -15.51
N GLY A 267 14.56 26.86 -15.96
CA GLY A 267 14.26 26.01 -17.12
C GLY A 267 14.28 24.50 -16.84
N ALA A 268 14.66 24.05 -15.64
CA ALA A 268 14.61 22.62 -15.31
C ALA A 268 13.17 22.12 -15.21
N THR A 269 12.90 20.95 -15.78
CA THR A 269 11.62 20.26 -15.69
C THR A 269 11.74 18.98 -14.89
N TYR A 270 10.68 18.62 -14.19
CA TYR A 270 10.62 17.44 -13.34
C TYR A 270 9.35 16.65 -13.65
N SER A 271 9.46 15.33 -13.75
CA SER A 271 8.33 14.43 -13.98
C SER A 271 8.42 13.19 -13.10
N CYS A 272 7.27 12.70 -12.64
CA CYS A 272 7.16 11.41 -12.00
C CYS A 272 6.81 10.36 -13.05
N HIS A 273 7.62 9.30 -13.13
CA HIS A 273 7.45 8.17 -14.05
C HIS A 273 7.01 6.95 -13.24
N ILE A 274 5.92 6.31 -13.66
CA ILE A 274 5.31 5.18 -12.98
C ILE A 274 5.27 4.01 -13.96
N ASP A 275 5.95 2.93 -13.62
CA ASP A 275 5.82 1.65 -14.31
C ASP A 275 5.03 0.67 -13.45
N HIS A 276 3.99 0.09 -14.05
CA HIS A 276 3.05 -0.78 -13.36
C HIS A 276 2.41 -1.71 -14.38
N SER A 277 2.24 -2.98 -14.03
CA SER A 277 1.79 -4.03 -14.96
C SER A 277 0.38 -3.82 -15.56
N SER A 278 -0.41 -2.89 -14.99
CA SER A 278 -1.71 -2.47 -15.52
C SER A 278 -1.62 -1.44 -16.65
N LEU A 279 -0.44 -0.91 -16.94
CA LEU A 279 -0.20 0.12 -17.94
C LEU A 279 0.49 -0.51 -19.15
N GLU A 280 0.07 -0.14 -20.36
CA GLU A 280 0.76 -0.56 -21.58
C GLU A 280 2.11 0.13 -21.75
N THR A 281 2.21 1.37 -21.26
CA THR A 281 3.43 2.18 -21.26
C THR A 281 3.55 2.93 -19.94
N PRO A 282 4.78 3.28 -19.49
CA PRO A 282 4.97 4.02 -18.25
C PRO A 282 4.20 5.35 -18.24
N LEU A 283 3.48 5.60 -17.15
CA LEU A 283 2.74 6.84 -16.95
C LEU A 283 3.70 7.96 -16.54
N VAL A 284 3.72 9.05 -17.31
CA VAL A 284 4.57 10.22 -17.06
C VAL A 284 3.70 11.39 -16.61
N VAL A 285 3.93 11.88 -15.39
CA VAL A 285 3.19 13.01 -14.80
C VAL A 285 4.15 14.17 -14.52
N PRO A 286 4.08 15.27 -15.27
CA PRO A 286 4.95 16.43 -15.05
C PRO A 286 4.59 17.13 -13.74
N PHE A 287 5.59 17.71 -13.08
CA PHE A 287 5.40 18.63 -11.98
C PHE A 287 5.10 20.03 -12.52
N GLU A 288 3.92 20.55 -12.19
CA GLU A 288 3.56 21.93 -12.45
C GLU A 288 3.61 22.73 -11.13
N PRO A 289 4.46 23.77 -11.03
CA PRO A 289 4.50 24.60 -9.83
C PRO A 289 3.16 25.30 -9.62
N SER A 290 2.65 25.27 -8.40
CA SER A 290 1.36 25.87 -8.08
C SER A 290 1.39 27.39 -8.33
N LYS A 291 0.61 27.85 -9.32
CA LYS A 291 0.41 29.30 -9.58
C LYS A 291 -0.47 29.99 -8.53
N ARG A 292 -0.87 29.30 -7.44
CA ARG A 292 -1.83 29.81 -6.45
C ARG A 292 -1.37 31.11 -5.78
N SER A 293 -0.08 31.46 -5.77
CA SER A 293 0.43 32.68 -5.13
C SER A 293 0.09 33.98 -5.88
N ILE A 294 0.00 33.96 -7.22
CA ILE A 294 -0.06 35.20 -8.00
C ILE A 294 -1.45 35.87 -7.91
N LEU A 295 -2.54 35.08 -7.91
CA LEU A 295 -3.90 35.62 -7.83
C LEU A 295 -4.21 36.30 -6.48
N TYR A 296 -3.69 35.76 -5.37
CA TYR A 296 -3.86 36.36 -4.04
C TYR A 296 -3.06 37.66 -3.86
N ILE A 297 -2.05 37.92 -4.68
CA ILE A 297 -1.29 39.18 -4.69
C ILE A 297 -1.93 40.17 -5.67
N ILE A 298 -2.36 39.73 -6.86
CA ILE A 298 -2.96 40.60 -7.87
C ILE A 298 -4.28 41.22 -7.38
N ILE A 299 -5.13 40.47 -6.69
CA ILE A 299 -6.44 40.96 -6.24
C ILE A 299 -6.32 42.15 -5.27
N PRO A 300 -5.55 42.08 -4.16
CA PRO A 300 -5.39 43.23 -3.26
C PRO A 300 -4.60 44.39 -3.88
N VAL A 301 -3.58 44.11 -4.71
CA VAL A 301 -2.78 45.16 -5.37
C VAL A 301 -3.62 45.94 -6.39
N SER A 302 -4.43 45.25 -7.20
CA SER A 302 -5.32 45.91 -8.15
C SER A 302 -6.43 46.71 -7.46
N ALA A 303 -7.00 46.20 -6.37
CA ALA A 303 -7.95 46.93 -5.55
C ALA A 303 -7.35 48.20 -4.93
N ALA A 304 -6.12 48.13 -4.39
CA ALA A 304 -5.42 49.28 -3.82
C ALA A 304 -5.11 50.35 -4.88
N LEU A 305 -4.65 49.95 -6.08
CA LEU A 305 -4.39 50.86 -7.20
C LEU A 305 -5.66 51.57 -7.68
N LEU A 306 -6.78 50.85 -7.79
CA LEU A 306 -8.08 51.43 -8.12
C LEU A 306 -8.51 52.48 -7.08
N LEU A 307 -8.33 52.18 -5.79
CA LEU A 307 -8.69 53.08 -4.70
C LEU A 307 -7.84 54.37 -4.73
N LEU A 308 -6.53 54.25 -4.97
CA LEU A 308 -5.64 55.40 -5.14
C LEU A 308 -6.01 56.25 -6.36
N LEU A 309 -6.38 55.61 -7.47
CA LEU A 309 -6.81 56.32 -8.68
C LEU A 309 -8.10 57.10 -8.44
N LEU A 310 -9.08 56.51 -7.74
CA LEU A 310 -10.33 57.18 -7.36
C LEU A 310 -10.08 58.37 -6.43
N LEU A 311 -9.18 58.22 -5.45
CA LEU A 311 -8.78 59.32 -4.55
C LEU A 311 -8.09 60.46 -5.31
N PHE A 312 -7.22 60.13 -6.27
CA PHE A 312 -6.54 61.11 -7.11
C PHE A 312 -7.51 61.87 -8.01
N LEU A 313 -8.45 61.19 -8.65
CA LEU A 313 -9.50 61.82 -9.47
C LEU A 313 -10.39 62.75 -8.63
N ARG A 314 -10.75 62.34 -7.40
CA ARG A 314 -11.50 63.18 -6.46
C ARG A 314 -10.71 64.42 -6.04
N ALA A 315 -9.40 64.30 -5.81
CA ALA A 315 -8.54 65.43 -5.51
C ALA A 315 -8.36 66.39 -6.71
N GLN A 316 -8.35 65.87 -7.95
CA GLN A 316 -8.34 66.70 -9.16
C GLN A 316 -9.66 67.46 -9.37
N GLN A 317 -10.81 66.85 -9.08
CA GLN A 317 -12.11 67.54 -9.09
C GLN A 317 -12.16 68.65 -8.04
N PHE A 318 -11.60 68.41 -6.84
CA PHE A 318 -11.44 69.44 -5.80
C PHE A 318 -10.50 70.57 -6.22
N LYS A 319 -9.43 70.28 -6.99
CA LYS A 319 -8.51 71.29 -7.55
C LYS A 319 -9.09 72.06 -8.74
N LYS A 320 -10.05 71.48 -9.47
CA LYS A 320 -10.73 72.12 -10.61
C LYS A 320 -12.05 72.81 -10.25
N GLY A 321 -12.47 72.78 -8.98
CA GLY A 321 -13.67 73.45 -8.50
C GLY A 321 -13.43 74.93 -8.18
N ASP A 322 -13.89 75.80 -9.06
CA ASP A 322 -14.16 77.21 -8.80
C ASP A 322 -15.11 77.41 -7.58
N PRO A 323 -15.03 78.54 -6.85
CA PRO A 323 -15.81 78.80 -5.64
C PRO A 323 -17.16 79.46 -5.97
N PHE A 324 -18.23 78.70 -6.23
CA PHE A 324 -19.65 79.11 -6.15
C PHE A 324 -20.45 77.82 -6.41
N VAL A 325 -21.27 77.26 -5.52
CA VAL A 325 -22.49 77.81 -4.93
C VAL A 325 -22.74 77.09 -3.59
N LEU A 326 -22.50 77.81 -2.49
CA LEU A 326 -23.30 77.68 -1.28
C LEU A 326 -24.55 78.51 -1.55
N LEU A 327 -25.74 77.89 -1.55
CA LEU A 327 -26.98 78.41 -0.95
C LEU A 327 -28.21 77.62 -1.43
N ALA A 328 -29.08 77.39 -0.45
CA ALA A 328 -30.51 77.08 -0.54
C ALA A 328 -30.87 75.60 -0.79
N PHE A 329 -31.75 74.93 -0.04
CA PHE A 329 -32.81 75.38 0.87
C PHE A 329 -32.92 74.41 2.07
N GLU A 330 -33.05 74.99 3.26
CA GLU A 330 -33.44 74.32 4.50
C GLU A 330 -34.97 74.42 4.64
N ARG A 331 -35.59 73.37 5.22
CA ARG A 331 -36.88 73.33 5.95
C ARG A 331 -38.18 72.99 5.18
N GLU A 332 -38.76 71.82 5.52
CA GLU A 332 -40.13 71.59 6.06
C GLU A 332 -40.43 70.06 6.07
N THR A 333 -40.34 69.35 7.20
CA THR A 333 -41.44 69.00 8.15
C THR A 333 -42.78 68.56 7.54
N GLN A 334 -42.99 67.23 7.55
CA GLN A 334 -44.08 66.52 8.24
C GLN A 334 -45.49 66.43 7.62
N SER A 335 -46.05 65.20 7.68
CA SER A 335 -47.49 64.82 7.55
C SER A 335 -48.00 64.79 6.09
N GLU A 336 -48.66 63.74 5.56
CA GLU A 336 -49.87 63.09 6.06
C GLU A 336 -50.16 61.77 5.30
N GLN A 337 -50.53 60.74 6.05
CA GLN A 337 -51.38 59.52 5.89
C GLN A 337 -52.32 59.31 4.62
N PRO A 338 -53.10 58.19 4.48
CA PRO A 338 -52.68 56.87 3.96
C PRO A 338 -53.70 56.19 2.96
N VAL A 339 -53.47 54.92 2.61
CA VAL A 339 -54.43 53.86 2.13
C VAL A 339 -55.11 54.00 0.71
N PRO A 340 -55.81 52.99 0.10
CA PRO A 340 -55.31 51.75 -0.55
C PRO A 340 -56.01 51.38 -1.90
N ILE A 341 -55.85 50.10 -2.33
CA ILE A 341 -56.72 49.25 -3.21
C ILE A 341 -56.53 49.51 -4.73
N VAL A 342 -56.21 48.51 -5.57
CA VAL A 342 -56.85 47.20 -5.82
C VAL A 342 -55.86 46.05 -5.94
#